data_AF-A0A391PJ71-F1
#
_entry.id   AF-A0A391PJ71-F1
#
_cell.length_a   1.000
_cell.length_b   1.000
_cell.length_c   1.000
_cell.angle_alpha   90.00
_cell.angle_beta   90.00
_cell.angle_gamma   90.00
#
_symmetry.space_group_name_H-M   'P 1'
#
loop_
_entity.id
_entity.type
_entity.pdbx_description
1 polymer ?
#
loop_
_entity_poly.entity_id
_entity_poly.type
_entity_poly.pdbx_seq_one_letter_code
_entity_poly.pdbx_strand_id
1 'polypeptide(L)'
;MSDKPMQAVEAPRDSCSYPGCTRPRLPDPSTGRPTRYCGQADADGGPIHNRASAWKARRSQSGTVIHDEPGTTAPVSMARATLDQRLAELPERFADLRQYLDGVVSDLRAAGDIEAAGAEVEDAHRDALTKVTDAERRVAVAERAARAANDRATAAERDREEADLIAEDARNELAQVRETAADQIEALRAEAAEAARLAQEQLTEAEARFRSGLAERDRDLELSRQQANAARADAAAATAAQHAAEESAARERETTAQLRRQLDQTRQDFEGVRQRLQNEIEAAHAATQQALAEAAAVRVQLATAEAEAQSASRAAELDRAAAATLTRELEREREESRSEREALRATQAEQLAQAQRNADERVHALTEALAVATAAADTYRGQLAELSAARTKRSNS
;
A
#
# COMPACT_ATOMS: atom_id res chain seq x y z
N MET A 1 23.87 54.24 72.63
CA MET A 1 23.97 55.47 73.42
C MET A 1 22.61 55.76 74.04
N SER A 2 22.47 55.43 75.33
CA SER A 2 21.72 56.20 76.34
C SER A 2 21.96 55.50 77.67
N ASP A 3 23.13 55.84 78.22
CA ASP A 3 23.52 55.62 79.61
C ASP A 3 22.69 56.51 80.54
N LYS A 4 22.16 55.92 81.62
CA LYS A 4 21.98 56.58 82.93
C LYS A 4 21.61 55.54 84.00
N PRO A 5 21.94 55.76 85.28
CA PRO A 5 23.14 55.20 85.88
C PRO A 5 22.85 54.23 87.04
N MET A 6 23.89 53.47 87.38
CA MET A 6 23.99 52.53 88.50
C MET A 6 23.45 53.09 89.82
N GLN A 7 22.58 52.32 90.47
CA GLN A 7 22.32 52.43 91.90
C GLN A 7 23.58 52.01 92.67
N ALA A 8 24.08 52.92 93.50
CA ALA A 8 25.15 52.66 94.45
C ALA A 8 24.67 51.63 95.48
N VAL A 9 25.28 50.44 95.45
CA VAL A 9 25.15 49.43 96.50
C VAL A 9 25.95 49.94 97.70
N GLU A 10 25.25 50.38 98.75
CA GLU A 10 25.86 50.61 100.07
C GLU A 10 26.51 49.30 100.52
N ALA A 11 27.83 49.30 100.67
CA ALA A 11 28.57 48.14 101.15
C ALA A 11 28.04 47.73 102.54
N PRO A 12 27.50 46.51 102.70
CA PRO A 12 27.09 46.03 104.00
C PRO A 12 28.31 45.93 104.91
N ARG A 13 28.22 46.53 106.11
CA ARG A 13 29.17 46.24 107.17
C ARG A 13 29.00 44.76 107.55
N ASP A 14 29.82 43.90 106.98
CA ASP A 14 29.70 42.44 107.09
C ASP A 14 30.06 41.89 108.49
N SER A 15 30.49 42.74 109.42
CA SER A 15 30.82 42.35 110.80
C SER A 15 29.64 42.50 111.77
N CYS A 16 29.58 41.62 112.77
CA CYS A 16 28.63 41.65 113.88
C CYS A 16 28.68 42.98 114.67
N SER A 17 27.51 43.52 115.04
CA SER A 17 27.40 44.79 115.79
C SER A 17 27.48 44.64 117.33
N TYR A 18 27.95 43.50 117.84
CA TYR A 18 28.17 43.26 119.27
C TYR A 18 29.53 43.85 119.70
N PRO A 19 29.65 44.54 120.85
CA PRO A 19 30.92 45.13 121.28
C PRO A 19 32.05 44.10 121.36
N GLY A 20 33.14 44.32 120.63
CA GLY A 20 34.31 43.42 120.63
C GLY A 20 34.23 42.21 119.68
N CYS A 21 33.14 42.02 118.93
CA CYS A 21 33.01 40.92 117.98
C CYS A 21 33.40 41.34 116.55
N THR A 22 34.29 40.58 115.91
CA THR A 22 34.70 40.77 114.50
C THR A 22 34.13 39.73 113.54
N ARG A 23 33.29 38.80 114.04
CA ARG A 23 32.71 37.70 113.24
C ARG A 23 31.69 38.22 112.21
N PRO A 24 31.50 37.52 111.08
CA PRO A 24 30.50 37.90 110.11
C PRO A 24 29.08 37.82 110.69
N ARG A 25 28.20 38.74 110.26
CA ARG A 25 26.78 38.70 110.62
C ARG A 25 26.07 37.50 109.99
N LEU A 26 24.98 37.05 110.59
CA LEU A 26 24.16 35.98 110.03
C LEU A 26 23.53 36.44 108.69
N PRO A 27 23.42 35.57 107.67
CA PRO A 27 22.74 35.91 106.43
C PRO A 27 21.30 36.39 106.69
N ASP A 28 20.88 37.41 105.94
CA ASP A 28 19.52 37.95 106.08
C ASP A 28 18.48 36.90 105.59
N PRO A 29 17.41 36.63 106.36
CA PRO A 29 16.38 35.68 105.95
C PRO A 29 15.61 36.21 104.72
N SER A 30 15.11 35.30 103.87
CA SER A 30 14.37 35.63 102.64
C SER A 30 13.08 36.44 102.87
N THR A 31 12.58 36.47 104.11
CA THR A 31 11.53 37.37 104.57
C THR A 31 11.86 37.89 105.98
N GLY A 32 11.84 39.21 106.19
CA GLY A 32 12.05 39.83 107.51
C GLY A 32 13.07 40.97 107.54
N ARG A 33 13.32 41.49 108.75
CA ARG A 33 14.25 42.61 108.99
C ARG A 33 15.70 42.08 109.01
N PRO A 34 16.66 42.77 108.35
CA PRO A 34 18.06 42.35 108.32
C PRO A 34 18.65 42.07 109.71
N THR A 35 19.41 40.97 109.82
CA THR A 35 20.06 40.60 111.08
C THR A 35 21.39 41.36 111.23
N ARG A 36 21.63 41.90 112.43
CA ARG A 36 22.82 42.73 112.74
C ARG A 36 23.86 42.02 113.61
N TYR A 37 23.62 40.77 113.97
CA TYR A 37 24.44 40.02 114.92
C TYR A 37 24.72 38.60 114.39
N CYS A 38 25.80 37.95 114.84
CA CYS A 38 26.20 36.61 114.37
C CYS A 38 25.42 35.46 115.01
N GLY A 39 24.69 35.70 116.11
CA GLY A 39 23.89 34.68 116.78
C GLY A 39 24.68 33.58 117.48
N GLN A 40 26.00 33.75 117.66
CA GLN A 40 26.88 32.80 118.36
C GLN A 40 27.29 33.32 119.74
N ALA A 41 27.64 32.41 120.65
CA ALA A 41 28.28 32.70 121.93
C ALA A 41 29.80 32.96 121.75
N ASP A 42 30.41 33.66 122.72
CA ASP A 42 31.86 33.84 122.77
C ASP A 42 32.59 32.52 123.07
N ALA A 43 33.86 32.43 122.68
CA ALA A 43 34.68 31.21 122.82
C ALA A 43 34.82 30.74 124.28
N ASP A 44 34.68 31.66 125.24
CA ASP A 44 34.77 31.40 126.69
C ASP A 44 33.41 31.08 127.33
N GLY A 45 32.38 30.76 126.53
CA GLY A 45 31.02 30.46 127.04
C GLY A 45 30.18 31.70 127.34
N GLY A 46 30.49 32.84 126.70
CA GLY A 46 29.80 34.11 126.90
C GLY A 46 28.38 34.19 126.28
N PRO A 47 27.62 35.28 126.53
CA PRO A 47 26.25 35.44 126.04
C PRO A 47 26.15 35.40 124.51
N ILE A 48 25.08 34.80 123.97
CA ILE A 48 24.82 34.78 122.52
C ILE A 48 24.70 36.21 121.98
N HIS A 49 25.41 36.53 120.89
CA HIS A 49 25.39 37.84 120.27
C HIS A 49 24.04 38.11 119.59
N ASN A 50 23.19 38.86 120.29
CA ASN A 50 21.91 39.36 119.80
C ASN A 50 21.62 40.76 120.40
N ARG A 51 20.49 41.36 120.01
CA ARG A 51 20.11 42.73 120.44
C ARG A 51 20.00 42.88 121.96
N ALA A 52 19.44 41.89 122.65
CA ALA A 52 19.24 41.94 124.11
C ALA A 52 20.59 41.87 124.84
N SER A 53 21.47 40.96 124.42
CA SER A 53 22.83 40.82 124.96
C SER A 53 23.68 42.07 124.71
N ALA A 54 23.57 42.68 123.52
CA ALA A 54 24.31 43.89 123.16
C ALA A 54 23.88 45.14 123.93
N TRP A 55 22.62 45.20 124.39
CA TRP A 55 22.13 46.28 125.24
C TRP A 55 22.64 46.13 126.68
N LYS A 56 22.65 44.90 127.22
CA LYS A 56 23.20 44.60 128.55
C LYS A 56 24.71 44.91 128.62
N ALA A 57 25.46 44.50 127.59
CA ALA A 57 26.90 44.75 127.48
C ALA A 57 27.25 46.25 127.42
N ARG A 58 26.42 47.07 126.78
CA ARG A 58 26.62 48.54 126.76
C ARG A 58 26.34 49.18 128.12
N ARG A 59 25.30 48.71 128.83
CA ARG A 59 24.97 49.23 130.16
C ARG A 59 26.02 48.87 131.22
N SER A 60 26.71 47.73 131.10
CA SER A 60 27.87 47.41 131.95
C SER A 60 29.14 48.18 131.58
N GLN A 61 29.27 48.69 130.35
CA GLN A 61 30.39 49.56 129.94
C GLN A 61 30.16 51.05 130.29
N SER A 62 28.91 51.49 130.48
CA SER A 62 28.56 52.85 130.89
C SER A 62 28.39 52.99 132.41
N GLY A 63 29.44 52.67 133.17
CA GLY A 63 29.48 52.85 134.62
C GLY A 63 29.28 54.31 135.02
N THR A 64 28.27 54.58 135.86
CA THR A 64 28.15 55.85 136.61
C THR A 64 27.56 55.54 137.98
N VAL A 65 28.40 55.71 139.00
CA VAL A 65 28.17 55.59 140.44
C VAL A 65 28.87 56.81 141.07
N ILE A 66 28.16 57.69 141.80
CA ILE A 66 28.68 58.69 142.78
C ILE A 66 27.47 59.17 143.62
N HIS A 67 27.47 59.33 144.95
CA HIS A 67 28.26 58.82 146.09
C HIS A 67 27.50 59.12 147.40
N ASP A 68 27.85 58.35 148.42
CA ASP A 68 27.48 58.33 149.84
C ASP A 68 28.22 59.41 150.69
N GLU A 69 27.60 59.88 151.79
CA GLU A 69 28.09 60.15 153.20
C GLU A 69 29.54 60.67 153.47
N PRO A 70 29.90 61.40 154.57
CA PRO A 70 29.76 60.87 155.96
C PRO A 70 29.76 61.87 157.15
N GLY A 71 29.51 61.33 158.35
CA GLY A 71 29.60 62.01 159.65
C GLY A 71 30.96 61.97 160.38
N THR A 72 30.87 62.22 161.70
CA THR A 72 31.79 61.93 162.84
C THR A 72 32.68 63.05 163.45
N THR A 73 32.23 63.50 164.65
CA THR A 73 32.91 63.66 165.97
C THR A 73 34.29 64.36 166.16
N ALA A 74 34.26 65.33 167.12
CA ALA A 74 35.31 65.89 168.02
C ALA A 74 36.19 67.07 167.54
N PRO A 75 36.71 67.97 168.43
CA PRO A 75 36.29 68.48 169.75
C PRO A 75 35.82 69.97 169.71
N VAL A 76 35.11 70.40 170.77
CA VAL A 76 34.22 71.60 170.86
C VAL A 76 34.89 72.98 170.67
N SER A 77 36.21 73.06 170.51
CA SER A 77 36.92 74.32 170.30
C SER A 77 37.00 74.78 168.83
N MET A 78 36.69 73.92 167.85
CA MET A 78 36.60 74.28 166.42
C MET A 78 35.17 74.60 165.93
N ALA A 79 34.14 74.34 166.77
CA ALA A 79 32.73 74.60 166.45
C ALA A 79 32.36 76.09 166.38
N ARG A 80 33.20 77.00 166.90
CA ARG A 80 32.98 78.45 166.76
C ARG A 80 33.50 79.00 165.42
N ALA A 81 34.56 78.43 164.85
CA ALA A 81 35.08 78.85 163.56
C ALA A 81 34.18 78.38 162.39
N THR A 82 33.52 77.21 162.53
CA THR A 82 32.56 76.71 161.54
C THR A 82 31.16 77.31 161.64
N LEU A 83 30.79 77.93 162.78
CA LEU A 83 29.52 78.66 162.91
C LEU A 83 29.57 80.01 162.20
N ASP A 84 30.71 80.73 162.25
CA ASP A 84 30.89 81.99 161.52
C ASP A 84 30.83 81.77 160.00
N GLN A 85 31.39 80.67 159.50
CA GLN A 85 31.28 80.33 158.08
C GLN A 85 29.84 80.00 157.67
N ARG A 86 29.10 79.27 158.52
CA ARG A 86 27.67 78.94 158.28
C ARG A 86 26.75 80.17 158.34
N LEU A 87 27.11 81.19 159.11
CA LEU A 87 26.38 82.47 159.15
C LEU A 87 26.72 83.39 157.96
N ALA A 88 27.93 83.29 157.41
CA ALA A 88 28.34 84.02 156.21
C ALA A 88 27.67 83.49 154.92
N GLU A 89 27.38 82.19 154.84
CA GLU A 89 26.75 81.53 153.68
C GLU A 89 25.20 81.61 153.66
N LEU A 90 24.58 82.04 154.77
CA LEU A 90 23.12 82.10 154.94
C LEU A 90 22.39 83.08 153.99
N PRO A 91 22.94 84.28 153.69
CA PRO A 91 22.33 85.21 152.73
C PRO A 91 22.28 84.64 151.30
N GLU A 92 23.29 83.86 150.92
CA GLU A 92 23.39 83.25 149.59
C GLU A 92 22.33 82.16 149.43
N ARG A 93 22.11 81.33 150.45
CA ARG A 93 21.04 80.31 150.47
C ARG A 93 19.63 80.92 150.40
N PHE A 94 19.41 82.08 150.98
CA PHE A 94 18.14 82.81 150.85
C PHE A 94 17.98 83.43 149.46
N ALA A 95 19.07 83.86 148.81
CA ALA A 95 19.04 84.31 147.42
C ALA A 95 18.66 83.16 146.49
N ASP A 96 19.23 81.97 146.70
CA ASP A 96 18.88 80.74 145.95
C ASP A 96 17.41 80.36 146.16
N LEU A 97 16.91 80.40 147.39
CA LEU A 97 15.50 80.09 147.69
C LEU A 97 14.56 81.10 147.04
N ARG A 98 14.92 82.38 147.05
CA ARG A 98 14.15 83.43 146.37
C ARG A 98 14.15 83.20 144.86
N GLN A 99 15.30 82.88 144.27
CA GLN A 99 15.42 82.56 142.85
C GLN A 99 14.60 81.32 142.47
N TYR A 100 14.57 80.30 143.32
CA TYR A 100 13.72 79.13 143.13
C TYR A 100 12.23 79.49 143.20
N LEU A 101 11.80 80.25 144.21
CA LEU A 101 10.40 80.68 144.34
C LEU A 101 9.98 81.62 143.19
N ASP A 102 10.85 82.52 142.75
CA ASP A 102 10.63 83.36 141.57
C ASP A 102 10.52 82.50 140.30
N GLY A 103 11.32 81.44 140.19
CA GLY A 103 11.21 80.42 139.15
C GLY A 103 9.86 79.69 139.19
N VAL A 104 9.43 79.23 140.36
CA VAL A 104 8.14 78.56 140.54
C VAL A 104 6.98 79.49 140.20
N VAL A 105 7.02 80.76 140.59
CA VAL A 105 5.97 81.74 140.25
C VAL A 105 5.99 82.08 138.76
N SER A 106 7.17 82.12 138.13
CA SER A 106 7.32 82.28 136.68
C SER A 106 6.72 81.08 135.93
N ASP A 107 7.01 79.86 136.39
CA ASP A 107 6.45 78.63 135.82
C ASP A 107 4.94 78.53 136.05
N LEU A 108 4.43 78.99 137.20
CA LEU A 108 3.00 79.04 137.48
C LEU A 108 2.28 80.09 136.61
N ARG A 109 2.93 81.22 136.31
CA ARG A 109 2.41 82.22 135.36
C ARG A 109 2.42 81.69 133.93
N ALA A 110 3.48 80.99 133.53
CA ALA A 110 3.56 80.35 132.22
C ALA A 110 2.54 79.21 132.07
N ALA A 111 2.34 78.39 133.12
CA ALA A 111 1.36 77.31 133.13
C ALA A 111 -0.09 77.80 133.31
N GLY A 112 -0.27 78.99 133.92
CA GLY A 112 -1.56 79.63 134.13
C GLY A 112 -1.97 80.61 133.02
N ASP A 113 -1.15 80.77 131.98
CA ASP A 113 -1.46 81.55 130.79
C ASP A 113 -2.45 80.79 129.91
N ILE A 114 -3.73 80.87 130.29
CA ILE A 114 -4.85 80.23 129.60
C ILE A 114 -4.98 80.79 128.16
N GLU A 115 -4.55 82.03 127.91
CA GLU A 115 -4.56 82.61 126.56
C GLU A 115 -3.48 81.99 125.67
N ALA A 116 -2.27 81.78 126.19
CA ALA A 116 -1.21 81.05 125.47
C ALA A 116 -1.60 79.58 125.21
N ALA A 117 -2.14 78.88 126.21
CA ALA A 117 -2.63 77.51 126.04
C ALA A 117 -3.82 77.42 125.06
N GLY A 118 -4.71 78.41 125.08
CA GLY A 118 -5.81 78.54 124.10
C GLY A 118 -5.29 78.75 122.68
N ALA A 119 -4.29 79.61 122.50
CA ALA A 119 -3.66 79.85 121.21
C ALA A 119 -2.95 78.61 120.66
N GLU A 120 -2.26 77.84 121.50
CA GLU A 120 -1.63 76.56 121.11
C GLU A 120 -2.68 75.50 120.73
N VAL A 121 -3.79 75.40 121.47
CA VAL A 121 -4.89 74.47 121.13
C VAL A 121 -5.58 74.89 119.85
N GLU A 122 -5.81 76.18 119.62
CA GLU A 122 -6.39 76.69 118.38
C GLU A 122 -5.44 76.50 117.19
N ASP A 123 -4.13 76.67 117.38
CA ASP A 123 -3.13 76.41 116.34
C ASP A 123 -3.05 74.92 116.03
N ALA A 124 -3.02 74.05 117.05
CA ALA A 124 -3.10 72.60 116.90
C ALA A 124 -4.42 72.15 116.25
N HIS A 125 -5.53 72.83 116.54
CA HIS A 125 -6.82 72.57 115.91
C HIS A 125 -6.81 73.00 114.44
N ARG A 126 -6.25 74.17 114.11
CA ARG A 126 -6.07 74.64 112.72
C ARG A 126 -5.14 73.73 111.92
N ASP A 127 -4.05 73.26 112.52
CA ASP A 127 -3.13 72.28 111.94
C ASP A 127 -3.80 70.91 111.75
N ALA A 128 -4.57 70.44 112.73
CA ALA A 128 -5.34 69.19 112.63
C ALA A 128 -6.39 69.27 111.51
N LEU A 129 -7.15 70.36 111.42
CA LEU A 129 -8.11 70.59 110.32
C LEU A 129 -7.38 70.64 108.96
N THR A 130 -6.24 71.31 108.89
CA THR A 130 -5.42 71.35 107.66
C THR A 130 -4.96 69.94 107.26
N LYS A 131 -4.47 69.14 108.20
CA LYS A 131 -4.07 67.74 107.97
C LYS A 131 -5.24 66.86 107.54
N VAL A 132 -6.43 67.03 108.14
CA VAL A 132 -7.64 66.30 107.75
C VAL A 132 -8.05 66.69 106.33
N THR A 133 -8.13 67.98 106.01
CA THR A 133 -8.50 68.43 104.66
C THR A 133 -7.49 67.97 103.60
N ASP A 134 -6.19 67.97 103.90
CA ASP A 134 -5.18 67.43 102.99
C ASP A 134 -5.23 65.91 102.86
N ALA A 135 -5.55 65.18 103.94
CA ALA A 135 -5.79 63.74 103.89
C ALA A 135 -7.03 63.42 103.05
N GLU A 136 -8.14 64.13 103.25
CA GLU A 136 -9.37 64.00 102.46
C GLU A 136 -9.12 64.32 100.99
N ARG A 137 -8.35 65.36 100.67
CA ARG A 137 -7.93 65.67 99.29
C ARG A 137 -7.12 64.52 98.68
N ARG A 138 -6.18 63.94 99.42
CA ARG A 138 -5.38 62.79 98.96
C ARG A 138 -6.26 61.56 98.72
N VAL A 139 -7.20 61.27 99.62
CA VAL A 139 -8.17 60.18 99.46
C VAL A 139 -9.03 60.42 98.21
N ALA A 140 -9.58 61.62 98.03
CA ALA A 140 -10.40 61.95 96.86
C ALA A 140 -9.62 61.87 95.54
N VAL A 141 -8.33 62.26 95.52
CA VAL A 141 -7.45 62.08 94.35
C VAL A 141 -7.18 60.60 94.10
N ALA A 142 -6.88 59.82 95.14
CA ALA A 142 -6.64 58.38 95.03
C ALA A 142 -7.88 57.61 94.55
N GLU A 143 -9.06 57.95 95.05
CA GLU A 143 -10.33 57.36 94.60
C GLU A 143 -10.62 57.69 93.13
N ARG A 144 -10.41 58.94 92.70
CA ARG A 144 -10.55 59.30 91.27
C ARG A 144 -9.54 58.55 90.40
N ALA A 145 -8.29 58.43 90.85
CA ALA A 145 -7.27 57.67 90.13
C ALA A 145 -7.62 56.18 90.07
N ALA A 146 -8.15 55.59 91.15
CA ALA A 146 -8.61 54.20 91.19
C ALA A 146 -9.79 53.97 90.26
N ARG A 147 -10.80 54.85 90.25
CA ARG A 147 -11.93 54.78 89.30
C ARG A 147 -11.45 54.90 87.85
N ALA A 148 -10.61 55.88 87.54
CA ALA A 148 -10.05 56.03 86.20
C ALA A 148 -9.14 54.86 85.77
N ALA A 149 -8.50 54.17 86.71
CA ALA A 149 -7.76 52.93 86.44
C ALA A 149 -8.71 51.75 86.18
N ASN A 150 -9.77 51.62 86.98
CA ASN A 150 -10.80 50.61 86.80
C ASN A 150 -11.53 50.78 85.46
N ASP A 151 -11.95 52.00 85.13
CA ASP A 151 -12.64 52.30 83.87
C ASP A 151 -11.76 51.96 82.66
N ARG A 152 -10.45 52.24 82.74
CA ARG A 152 -9.48 51.84 81.69
C ARG A 152 -9.27 50.33 81.63
N ALA A 153 -9.24 49.64 82.76
CA ALA A 153 -9.14 48.18 82.79
C ALA A 153 -10.38 47.54 82.15
N THR A 154 -11.57 47.98 82.54
CA THR A 154 -12.83 47.49 81.98
C THR A 154 -12.98 47.83 80.49
N ALA A 155 -12.54 49.02 80.05
CA ALA A 155 -12.50 49.34 78.62
C ALA A 155 -11.55 48.41 77.85
N ALA A 156 -10.35 48.16 78.38
CA ALA A 156 -9.38 47.25 77.76
C ALA A 156 -9.86 45.79 77.74
N GLU A 157 -10.63 45.36 78.74
CA GLU A 157 -11.28 44.04 78.75
C GLU A 157 -12.33 43.94 77.64
N ARG A 158 -13.21 44.95 77.49
CA ARG A 158 -14.20 44.98 76.40
C ARG A 158 -13.54 45.01 75.02
N ASP A 159 -12.51 45.82 74.83
CA ASP A 159 -11.79 45.89 73.55
C ASP A 159 -11.14 44.55 73.20
N ARG A 160 -10.66 43.79 74.20
CA ARG A 160 -10.13 42.43 73.99
C ARG A 160 -11.23 41.44 73.64
N GLU A 161 -12.35 41.45 74.37
CA GLU A 161 -13.50 40.59 74.08
C GLU A 161 -14.03 40.85 72.66
N GLU A 162 -14.15 42.12 72.24
CA GLU A 162 -14.55 42.47 70.87
C GLU A 162 -13.52 41.99 69.84
N ALA A 163 -12.22 42.18 70.09
CA ALA A 163 -11.17 41.70 69.20
C ALA A 163 -11.16 40.16 69.08
N ASP A 164 -11.40 39.44 70.19
CA ASP A 164 -11.48 37.98 70.20
C ASP A 164 -12.72 37.50 69.43
N LEU A 165 -13.88 38.14 69.59
CA LEU A 165 -15.08 37.83 68.80
C LEU A 165 -14.85 38.06 67.30
N ILE A 166 -14.27 39.20 66.91
CA ILE A 166 -13.92 39.48 65.51
C ILE A 166 -12.93 38.44 64.97
N ALA A 167 -11.96 38.02 65.79
CA ALA A 167 -10.99 37.00 65.39
C ALA A 167 -11.63 35.61 65.24
N GLU A 168 -12.59 35.26 66.09
CA GLU A 168 -13.36 34.01 65.96
C GLU A 168 -14.25 34.03 64.72
N ASP A 169 -14.99 35.12 64.49
CA ASP A 169 -15.83 35.29 63.30
C ASP A 169 -15.00 35.19 62.01
N ALA A 170 -13.85 35.90 61.95
CA ALA A 170 -12.95 35.83 60.80
C ALA A 170 -12.37 34.41 60.57
N ARG A 171 -12.12 33.63 61.63
CA ARG A 171 -11.68 32.23 61.51
C ARG A 171 -12.80 31.34 61.00
N ASN A 172 -14.03 31.55 61.47
CA ASN A 172 -15.21 30.79 61.05
C ASN A 172 -15.54 31.06 59.57
N GLU A 173 -15.51 32.34 59.15
CA GLU A 173 -15.70 32.72 57.74
C GLU A 173 -14.61 32.10 56.85
N LEU A 174 -13.34 32.15 57.27
CA LEU A 174 -12.25 31.54 56.51
C LEU A 174 -12.40 30.01 56.41
N ALA A 175 -12.87 29.36 57.48
CA ALA A 175 -13.15 27.93 57.46
C ALA A 175 -14.27 27.60 56.47
N GLN A 176 -15.37 28.36 56.48
CA GLN A 176 -16.49 28.18 55.56
C GLN A 176 -16.09 28.43 54.09
N VAL A 177 -15.29 29.46 53.82
CA VAL A 177 -14.78 29.74 52.47
C VAL A 177 -13.88 28.61 52.00
N ARG A 178 -13.02 28.06 52.87
CA ARG A 178 -12.14 26.93 52.53
C ARG A 178 -12.94 25.65 52.25
N GLU A 179 -13.95 25.35 53.05
CA GLU A 179 -14.83 24.20 52.84
C GLU A 179 -15.59 24.34 51.51
N THR A 180 -16.23 25.50 51.29
CA THR A 180 -16.95 25.78 50.04
C THR A 180 -16.03 25.68 48.82
N ALA A 181 -14.81 26.21 48.92
CA ALA A 181 -13.82 26.12 47.84
C ALA A 181 -13.35 24.68 47.61
N ALA A 182 -13.19 23.87 48.66
CA ALA A 182 -12.84 22.46 48.55
C ALA A 182 -13.94 21.67 47.84
N ASP A 183 -15.20 21.89 48.21
CA ASP A 183 -16.36 21.26 47.58
C ASP A 183 -16.50 21.65 46.11
N GLN A 184 -16.29 22.94 45.78
CA GLN A 184 -16.30 23.41 44.40
C GLN A 184 -15.17 22.79 43.56
N ILE A 185 -13.96 22.68 44.12
CA ILE A 185 -12.83 22.03 43.43
C ILE A 185 -13.14 20.57 43.17
N GLU A 186 -13.74 19.86 44.13
CA GLU A 186 -14.08 18.45 43.96
C GLU A 186 -15.21 18.25 42.93
N ALA A 187 -16.24 19.10 42.96
CA ALA A 187 -17.30 19.10 41.96
C ALA A 187 -16.74 19.35 40.55
N LEU A 188 -15.87 20.36 40.38
CA LEU A 188 -15.22 20.65 39.09
C LEU A 188 -14.32 19.50 38.62
N ARG A 189 -13.63 18.81 39.53
CA ARG A 189 -12.83 17.62 39.19
C ARG A 189 -13.71 16.46 38.73
N ALA A 190 -14.84 16.22 39.40
CA ALA A 190 -15.79 15.19 39.00
C ALA A 190 -16.40 15.48 37.62
N GLU A 191 -16.81 16.72 37.37
CA GLU A 191 -17.31 17.16 36.06
C GLU A 191 -16.25 17.02 34.96
N ALA A 192 -15.02 17.44 35.23
CA ALA A 192 -13.91 17.32 34.28
C ALA A 192 -13.56 15.85 33.98
N ALA A 193 -13.60 14.98 35.00
CA ALA A 193 -13.37 13.54 34.82
C ALA A 193 -14.47 12.90 33.96
N GLU A 194 -15.73 13.28 34.18
CA GLU A 194 -16.85 12.80 33.38
C GLU A 194 -16.79 13.30 31.95
N ALA A 195 -16.49 14.59 31.74
CA ALA A 195 -16.29 15.16 30.41
C ALA A 195 -15.14 14.47 29.65
N ALA A 196 -14.03 14.18 30.34
CA ALA A 196 -12.90 13.45 29.77
C ALA A 196 -13.28 12.01 29.40
N ARG A 197 -14.06 11.33 30.23
CA ARG A 197 -14.57 9.98 29.96
C ARG A 197 -15.45 9.97 28.71
N LEU A 198 -16.44 10.87 28.63
CA LEU A 198 -17.33 10.99 27.48
C LEU A 198 -16.56 11.33 26.20
N ALA A 199 -15.58 12.23 26.27
CA ALA A 199 -14.73 12.56 25.12
C ALA A 199 -13.90 11.35 24.65
N GLN A 200 -13.37 10.55 25.58
CA GLN A 200 -12.64 9.34 25.24
C GLN A 200 -13.55 8.28 24.61
N GLU A 201 -14.76 8.09 25.14
CA GLU A 201 -15.76 7.18 24.55
C GLU A 201 -16.10 7.60 23.11
N GLN A 202 -16.40 8.89 22.90
CA GLN A 202 -16.67 9.44 21.56
C GLN A 202 -15.49 9.26 20.59
N LEU A 203 -14.26 9.45 21.07
CA LEU A 203 -13.05 9.21 20.28
C LEU A 203 -12.93 7.74 19.88
N THR A 204 -13.08 6.81 20.84
CA THR A 204 -13.00 5.37 20.54
C THR A 204 -14.09 4.91 19.58
N GLU A 205 -15.31 5.46 19.70
CA GLU A 205 -16.41 5.17 18.79
C GLU A 205 -16.14 5.74 17.38
N ALA A 206 -15.64 6.97 17.28
CA ALA A 206 -15.26 7.57 16.01
C ALA A 206 -14.13 6.79 15.32
N GLU A 207 -13.12 6.35 16.07
CA GLU A 207 -12.04 5.50 15.55
C GLU A 207 -12.56 4.13 15.09
N ALA A 208 -13.50 3.53 15.81
CA ALA A 208 -14.13 2.27 15.40
C ALA A 208 -14.95 2.44 14.12
N ARG A 209 -15.76 3.50 14.03
CA ARG A 209 -16.51 3.85 12.81
C ARG A 209 -15.59 4.09 11.62
N PHE A 210 -14.50 4.84 11.81
CA PHE A 210 -13.52 5.10 10.76
C PHE A 210 -12.82 3.82 10.28
N ARG A 211 -12.37 2.96 11.20
CA ARG A 211 -11.77 1.65 10.85
C ARG A 211 -12.75 0.74 10.11
N SER A 212 -14.01 0.71 10.53
CA SER A 212 -15.06 -0.04 9.84
C SER A 212 -15.28 0.46 8.41
N GLY A 213 -15.37 1.79 8.23
CA GLY A 213 -15.53 2.40 6.91
C GLY A 213 -14.34 2.14 5.98
N LEU A 214 -13.10 2.16 6.50
CA LEU A 214 -11.92 1.76 5.72
C LEU A 214 -12.00 0.29 5.29
N ALA A 215 -12.38 -0.61 6.20
CA ALA A 215 -12.50 -2.04 5.89
C ALA A 215 -13.62 -2.31 4.86
N GLU A 216 -14.73 -1.58 4.91
CA GLU A 216 -15.80 -1.66 3.90
C GLU A 216 -15.30 -1.17 2.53
N ARG A 217 -14.69 0.01 2.48
CA ARG A 217 -14.12 0.56 1.24
C ARG A 217 -13.08 -0.38 0.62
N ASP A 218 -12.22 -0.99 1.43
CA ASP A 218 -11.20 -1.91 0.93
C ASP A 218 -11.83 -3.21 0.36
N ARG A 219 -12.94 -3.70 0.93
CA ARG A 219 -13.73 -4.80 0.34
C ARG A 219 -14.36 -4.40 -0.98
N ASP A 220 -14.93 -3.21 -1.07
CA ASP A 220 -15.55 -2.70 -2.31
C ASP A 220 -14.51 -2.52 -3.43
N LEU A 221 -13.32 -2.02 -3.09
CA LEU A 221 -12.20 -1.91 -4.03
C LEU A 221 -11.73 -3.27 -4.53
N GLU A 222 -11.64 -4.26 -3.64
CA GLU A 222 -11.26 -5.63 -4.02
C GLU A 222 -12.34 -6.27 -4.91
N LEU A 223 -13.62 -6.12 -4.58
CA LEU A 223 -14.73 -6.58 -5.43
C LEU A 223 -14.71 -5.90 -6.80
N SER A 224 -14.51 -4.59 -6.85
CA SER A 224 -14.41 -3.84 -8.10
C SER A 224 -13.22 -4.29 -8.96
N ARG A 225 -12.06 -4.57 -8.34
CA ARG A 225 -10.90 -5.14 -9.04
C ARG A 225 -11.18 -6.52 -9.59
N GLN A 226 -11.83 -7.39 -8.82
CA GLN A 226 -12.23 -8.73 -9.27
C GLN A 226 -13.18 -8.66 -10.46
N GLN A 227 -14.20 -7.79 -10.39
CA GLN A 227 -15.13 -7.55 -11.50
C GLN A 227 -14.42 -7.00 -12.74
N ALA A 228 -13.50 -6.03 -12.58
CA ALA A 228 -12.73 -5.49 -13.69
C ALA A 228 -11.81 -6.54 -14.33
N ASN A 229 -11.20 -7.42 -13.53
CA ASN A 229 -10.37 -8.52 -14.02
C ASN A 229 -11.22 -9.57 -14.75
N ALA A 230 -12.39 -9.92 -14.23
CA ALA A 230 -13.34 -10.82 -14.89
C ALA A 230 -13.79 -10.24 -16.24
N ALA A 231 -14.21 -8.97 -16.27
CA ALA A 231 -14.61 -8.29 -17.51
C ALA A 231 -13.47 -8.23 -18.55
N ARG A 232 -12.21 -8.03 -18.11
CA ARG A 232 -11.04 -8.09 -19.00
C ARG A 232 -10.79 -9.49 -19.54
N ALA A 233 -10.95 -10.52 -18.72
CA ALA A 233 -10.82 -11.90 -19.14
C ALA A 233 -11.91 -12.29 -20.15
N ASP A 234 -13.16 -11.90 -19.89
CA ASP A 234 -14.29 -12.12 -20.80
C ASP A 234 -14.09 -11.39 -22.14
N ALA A 235 -13.62 -10.14 -22.10
CA ALA A 235 -13.30 -9.38 -23.32
C ALA A 235 -12.16 -10.04 -24.12
N ALA A 236 -11.09 -10.48 -23.45
CA ALA A 236 -9.99 -11.18 -24.10
C ALA A 236 -10.45 -12.52 -24.72
N ALA A 237 -11.31 -13.27 -24.03
CA ALA A 237 -11.91 -14.50 -24.54
C ALA A 237 -12.80 -14.23 -25.76
N ALA A 238 -13.62 -13.18 -25.73
CA ALA A 238 -14.45 -12.77 -26.86
C ALA A 238 -13.61 -12.39 -28.09
N THR A 239 -12.54 -11.60 -27.91
CA THR A 239 -11.61 -11.25 -28.99
C THR A 239 -10.90 -12.48 -29.56
N ALA A 240 -10.44 -13.40 -28.71
CA ALA A 240 -9.83 -14.65 -29.16
C ALA A 240 -10.81 -15.53 -29.95
N ALA A 241 -12.07 -15.63 -29.49
CA ALA A 241 -13.12 -16.36 -30.19
C ALA A 241 -13.45 -15.74 -31.55
N GLN A 242 -13.50 -14.40 -31.63
CA GLN A 242 -13.68 -13.69 -32.90
C GLN A 242 -12.55 -14.00 -33.88
N HIS A 243 -11.29 -13.89 -33.46
CA HIS A 243 -10.15 -14.19 -34.32
C HIS A 243 -10.16 -15.66 -34.79
N ALA A 244 -10.46 -16.61 -33.92
CA ALA A 244 -10.59 -18.01 -34.28
C ALA A 244 -11.71 -18.24 -35.32
N ALA A 245 -12.85 -17.57 -35.16
CA ALA A 245 -13.95 -17.63 -36.12
C ALA A 245 -13.58 -17.01 -37.48
N GLU A 246 -12.89 -15.86 -37.48
CA GLU A 246 -12.39 -15.21 -38.70
C GLU A 246 -11.37 -16.10 -39.43
N GLU A 247 -10.45 -16.73 -38.71
CA GLU A 247 -9.47 -17.65 -39.27
C GLU A 247 -10.14 -18.92 -39.84
N SER A 248 -11.11 -19.50 -39.14
CA SER A 248 -11.91 -20.61 -39.65
C SER A 248 -12.66 -20.23 -40.93
N ALA A 249 -13.32 -19.07 -40.94
CA ALA A 249 -14.04 -18.57 -42.11
C ALA A 249 -13.09 -18.22 -43.27
N ALA A 250 -11.85 -17.83 -43.00
CA ALA A 250 -10.83 -17.63 -44.04
C ALA A 250 -10.39 -18.97 -44.64
N ARG A 251 -10.13 -19.99 -43.80
CA ARG A 251 -9.81 -21.35 -44.25
C ARG A 251 -10.92 -21.96 -45.07
N GLU A 252 -12.18 -21.83 -44.65
CA GLU A 252 -13.36 -22.30 -45.41
C GLU A 252 -13.49 -21.61 -46.78
N ARG A 253 -13.20 -20.31 -46.85
CA ARG A 253 -13.19 -19.57 -48.13
C ARG A 253 -12.07 -20.05 -49.04
N GLU A 254 -10.88 -20.31 -48.49
CA GLU A 254 -9.75 -20.83 -49.26
C GLU A 254 -10.02 -22.24 -49.78
N THR A 255 -10.52 -23.15 -48.94
CA THR A 255 -10.88 -24.52 -49.36
C THR A 255 -11.99 -24.50 -50.40
N THR A 256 -13.01 -23.65 -50.24
CA THR A 256 -14.07 -23.46 -51.24
C THR A 256 -13.50 -22.95 -52.56
N ALA A 257 -12.59 -21.97 -52.54
CA ALA A 257 -11.94 -21.46 -53.74
C ALA A 257 -11.06 -22.53 -54.42
N GLN A 258 -10.35 -23.35 -53.65
CA GLN A 258 -9.57 -24.46 -54.16
C GLN A 258 -10.46 -25.53 -54.81
N LEU A 259 -11.56 -25.92 -54.17
CA LEU A 259 -12.52 -26.88 -54.73
C LEU A 259 -13.15 -26.36 -56.03
N ARG A 260 -13.48 -25.06 -56.10
CA ARG A 260 -13.96 -24.43 -57.35
C ARG A 260 -12.93 -24.52 -58.46
N ARG A 261 -11.66 -24.17 -58.18
CA ARG A 261 -10.57 -24.31 -59.15
C ARG A 261 -10.39 -25.75 -59.62
N GLN A 262 -10.47 -26.73 -58.71
CA GLN A 262 -10.39 -28.15 -59.07
C GLN A 262 -11.57 -28.59 -59.95
N LEU A 263 -12.79 -28.14 -59.66
CA LEU A 263 -13.97 -28.42 -60.48
C LEU A 263 -13.85 -27.79 -61.88
N ASP A 264 -13.41 -26.54 -61.97
CA ASP A 264 -13.24 -25.86 -63.25
C ASP A 264 -12.11 -26.49 -64.08
N GLN A 265 -11.00 -26.90 -63.44
CA GLN A 265 -9.95 -27.68 -64.10
C GLN A 265 -10.49 -29.01 -64.64
N THR A 266 -11.24 -29.74 -63.80
CA THR A 266 -11.84 -31.02 -64.19
C THR A 266 -12.79 -30.84 -65.38
N ARG A 267 -13.60 -29.77 -65.39
CA ARG A 267 -14.47 -29.42 -66.53
C ARG A 267 -13.68 -29.15 -67.80
N GLN A 268 -12.61 -28.34 -67.72
CA GLN A 268 -11.74 -28.05 -68.86
C GLN A 268 -11.06 -29.32 -69.41
N ASP A 269 -10.60 -30.20 -68.51
CA ASP A 269 -10.01 -31.48 -68.90
C ASP A 269 -11.04 -32.37 -69.61
N PHE A 270 -12.28 -32.46 -69.09
CA PHE A 270 -13.37 -33.17 -69.75
C PHE A 270 -13.75 -32.57 -71.10
N GLU A 271 -13.83 -31.24 -71.21
CA GLU A 271 -14.08 -30.55 -72.49
C GLU A 271 -12.96 -30.83 -73.50
N GLY A 272 -11.70 -30.81 -73.06
CA GLY A 272 -10.54 -31.15 -73.88
C GLY A 272 -10.51 -32.62 -74.33
N VAL A 273 -10.92 -33.56 -73.47
CA VAL A 273 -11.12 -34.97 -73.86
C VAL A 273 -12.25 -35.09 -74.88
N ARG A 274 -13.39 -34.44 -74.64
CA ARG A 274 -14.53 -34.46 -75.56
C ARG A 274 -14.16 -33.91 -76.93
N GLN A 275 -13.43 -32.79 -76.98
CA GLN A 275 -12.97 -32.20 -78.24
C GLN A 275 -12.00 -33.12 -78.98
N ARG A 276 -11.09 -33.79 -78.27
CA ARG A 276 -10.19 -34.79 -78.89
C ARG A 276 -10.97 -35.95 -79.49
N LEU A 277 -11.91 -36.53 -78.75
CA LEU A 277 -12.77 -37.61 -79.25
C LEU A 277 -13.61 -37.16 -80.46
N GLN A 278 -14.15 -35.94 -80.42
CA GLN A 278 -14.88 -35.34 -81.54
C GLN A 278 -13.99 -35.26 -82.80
N ASN A 279 -12.77 -34.73 -82.67
CA ASN A 279 -11.80 -34.64 -83.76
C ASN A 279 -11.39 -36.03 -84.28
N GLU A 280 -11.22 -37.02 -83.40
CA GLU A 280 -10.92 -38.41 -83.78
C GLU A 280 -12.08 -39.04 -84.57
N ILE A 281 -13.33 -38.80 -84.17
CA ILE A 281 -14.52 -39.26 -84.90
C ILE A 281 -14.60 -38.58 -86.27
N GLU A 282 -14.39 -37.26 -86.34
CA GLU A 282 -14.38 -36.51 -87.60
C GLU A 282 -13.27 -36.99 -88.54
N ALA A 283 -12.06 -37.24 -88.00
CA ALA A 283 -10.96 -37.83 -88.75
C ALA A 283 -11.29 -39.25 -89.24
N ALA A 284 -11.90 -40.08 -88.39
CA ALA A 284 -12.34 -41.43 -88.77
C ALA A 284 -13.43 -41.39 -89.86
N HIS A 285 -14.37 -40.45 -89.78
CA HIS A 285 -15.37 -40.22 -90.83
C HIS A 285 -14.72 -39.77 -92.14
N ALA A 286 -13.78 -38.81 -92.10
CA ALA A 286 -13.05 -38.37 -93.28
C ALA A 286 -12.24 -39.51 -93.92
N ALA A 287 -11.53 -40.30 -93.11
CA ALA A 287 -10.81 -41.48 -93.57
C ALA A 287 -11.75 -42.53 -94.19
N THR A 288 -12.92 -42.74 -93.60
CA THR A 288 -13.95 -43.64 -94.14
C THR A 288 -14.49 -43.13 -95.48
N GLN A 289 -14.76 -41.84 -95.61
CA GLN A 289 -15.19 -41.23 -96.88
C GLN A 289 -14.11 -41.34 -97.96
N GLN A 290 -12.85 -41.10 -97.59
CA GLN A 290 -11.72 -41.29 -98.50
C GLN A 290 -11.61 -42.74 -98.96
N ALA A 291 -11.69 -43.71 -98.04
CA ALA A 291 -11.66 -45.13 -98.39
C ALA A 291 -12.84 -45.53 -99.30
N LEU A 292 -14.04 -44.98 -99.08
CA LEU A 292 -15.19 -45.19 -99.98
C LEU A 292 -14.97 -44.59 -101.37
N ALA A 293 -14.37 -43.40 -101.46
CA ALA A 293 -14.02 -42.75 -102.72
C ALA A 293 -12.93 -43.53 -103.48
N GLU A 294 -11.89 -43.98 -102.79
CA GLU A 294 -10.86 -44.86 -103.33
C GLU A 294 -11.46 -46.19 -103.82
N ALA A 295 -12.33 -46.82 -103.02
CA ALA A 295 -13.04 -48.04 -103.42
C ALA A 295 -13.99 -47.82 -104.62
N ALA A 296 -14.59 -46.63 -104.75
CA ALA A 296 -15.37 -46.27 -105.94
C ALA A 296 -14.45 -46.07 -107.16
N ALA A 297 -13.29 -45.42 -107.00
CA ALA A 297 -12.31 -45.24 -108.06
C ALA A 297 -11.75 -46.59 -108.54
N VAL A 298 -11.42 -47.51 -107.62
CA VAL A 298 -10.99 -48.87 -107.94
C VAL A 298 -12.10 -49.63 -108.68
N ARG A 299 -13.37 -49.50 -108.27
CA ARG A 299 -14.50 -50.10 -109.01
C ARG A 299 -14.64 -49.56 -110.42
N VAL A 300 -14.44 -48.25 -110.63
CA VAL A 300 -14.43 -47.65 -111.98
C VAL A 300 -13.24 -48.18 -112.79
N GLN A 301 -12.04 -48.20 -112.22
CA GLN A 301 -10.85 -48.77 -112.89
C GLN A 301 -11.05 -50.24 -113.26
N LEU A 302 -11.65 -51.04 -112.39
CA LEU A 302 -11.99 -52.43 -112.66
C LEU A 302 -12.99 -52.54 -113.80
N ALA A 303 -14.08 -51.76 -113.78
CA ALA A 303 -15.06 -51.74 -114.87
C ALA A 303 -14.45 -51.30 -116.21
N THR A 304 -13.53 -50.32 -116.20
CA THR A 304 -12.76 -49.92 -117.38
C THR A 304 -11.88 -51.07 -117.88
N ALA A 305 -11.13 -51.72 -117.00
CA ALA A 305 -10.29 -52.86 -117.36
C ALA A 305 -11.11 -54.05 -117.90
N GLU A 306 -12.27 -54.34 -117.31
CA GLU A 306 -13.22 -55.34 -117.81
C GLU A 306 -13.76 -54.98 -119.19
N ALA A 307 -14.11 -53.71 -119.43
CA ALA A 307 -14.56 -53.24 -120.74
C ALA A 307 -13.46 -53.32 -121.79
N GLU A 308 -12.22 -52.96 -121.44
CA GLU A 308 -11.03 -53.11 -122.29
C GLU A 308 -10.75 -54.58 -122.61
N ALA A 309 -10.84 -55.48 -121.62
CA ALA A 309 -10.69 -56.91 -121.81
C ALA A 309 -11.79 -57.51 -122.71
N GLN A 310 -13.05 -57.10 -122.53
CA GLN A 310 -14.15 -57.51 -123.42
C GLN A 310 -13.98 -56.96 -124.85
N SER A 311 -13.45 -55.74 -124.98
CA SER A 311 -13.07 -55.15 -126.27
C SER A 311 -11.97 -55.97 -126.95
N ALA A 312 -10.89 -56.30 -126.23
CA ALA A 312 -9.80 -57.12 -126.72
C ALA A 312 -10.25 -58.54 -127.11
N SER A 313 -11.15 -59.15 -126.32
CA SER A 313 -11.73 -60.45 -126.64
C SER A 313 -12.56 -60.40 -127.92
N ARG A 314 -13.40 -59.37 -128.10
CA ARG A 314 -14.17 -59.15 -129.33
C ARG A 314 -13.27 -58.94 -130.55
N ALA A 315 -12.19 -58.17 -130.41
CA ALA A 315 -11.19 -58.01 -131.46
C ALA A 315 -10.54 -59.36 -131.82
N ALA A 316 -10.12 -60.15 -130.83
CA ALA A 316 -9.54 -61.48 -131.05
C ALA A 316 -10.52 -62.50 -131.65
N GLU A 317 -11.83 -62.36 -131.41
CA GLU A 317 -12.87 -63.16 -132.07
C GLU A 317 -13.06 -62.74 -133.54
N LEU A 318 -13.05 -61.44 -133.84
CA LEU A 318 -13.07 -60.93 -135.20
C LEU A 318 -11.83 -61.37 -135.99
N ASP A 319 -10.64 -61.30 -135.39
CA ASP A 319 -9.40 -61.77 -135.99
C ASP A 319 -9.44 -63.29 -136.29
N ARG A 320 -9.98 -64.09 -135.36
CA ARG A 320 -10.21 -65.53 -135.58
C ARG A 320 -11.21 -65.79 -136.72
N ALA A 321 -12.30 -65.01 -136.80
CA ALA A 321 -13.28 -65.12 -137.88
C ALA A 321 -12.69 -64.72 -139.25
N ALA A 322 -11.83 -63.70 -139.28
CA ALA A 322 -11.08 -63.30 -140.46
C ALA A 322 -10.09 -64.40 -140.90
N ALA A 323 -9.33 -64.97 -139.96
CA ALA A 323 -8.42 -66.09 -140.23
C ALA A 323 -9.14 -67.34 -140.77
N ALA A 324 -10.33 -67.66 -140.23
CA ALA A 324 -11.15 -68.77 -140.72
C ALA A 324 -11.67 -68.51 -142.15
N THR A 325 -11.94 -67.25 -142.50
CA THR A 325 -12.37 -66.87 -143.85
C THR A 325 -11.22 -66.96 -144.85
N LEU A 326 -10.05 -66.43 -144.51
CA LEU A 326 -8.83 -66.56 -145.32
C LEU A 326 -8.44 -68.04 -145.54
N THR A 327 -8.64 -68.90 -144.54
CA THR A 327 -8.38 -70.35 -144.67
C THR A 327 -9.31 -71.00 -145.70
N ARG A 328 -10.60 -70.65 -145.69
CA ARG A 328 -11.58 -71.15 -146.69
C ARG A 328 -11.27 -70.66 -148.11
N GLU A 329 -10.83 -69.42 -148.26
CA GLU A 329 -10.40 -68.87 -149.56
C GLU A 329 -9.17 -69.61 -150.10
N LEU A 330 -8.21 -69.94 -149.22
CA LEU A 330 -7.01 -70.69 -149.60
C LEU A 330 -7.32 -72.15 -150.00
N GLU A 331 -8.29 -72.78 -149.34
CA GLU A 331 -8.78 -74.12 -149.72
C GLU A 331 -9.49 -74.09 -151.08
N ARG A 332 -10.29 -73.06 -151.34
CA ARG A 332 -10.97 -72.85 -152.62
C ARG A 332 -9.97 -72.70 -153.78
N GLU A 333 -8.94 -71.87 -153.62
CA GLU A 333 -7.85 -71.70 -154.59
C GLU A 333 -7.09 -73.02 -154.86
N ARG A 334 -6.84 -73.81 -153.82
CA ARG A 334 -6.22 -75.14 -153.97
C ARG A 334 -7.07 -76.14 -154.74
N GLU A 335 -8.39 -75.99 -154.70
CA GLU A 335 -9.34 -76.83 -155.44
C GLU A 335 -9.49 -76.37 -156.89
N GLU A 336 -9.55 -75.05 -157.13
CA GLU A 336 -9.53 -74.45 -158.47
C GLU A 336 -8.24 -74.83 -159.23
N SER A 337 -7.06 -74.71 -158.59
CA SER A 337 -5.78 -75.09 -159.20
C SER A 337 -5.64 -76.61 -159.43
N ARG A 338 -6.38 -77.45 -158.68
CA ARG A 338 -6.45 -78.90 -158.92
C ARG A 338 -7.32 -79.22 -160.15
N SER A 339 -8.48 -78.59 -160.26
CA SER A 339 -9.39 -78.79 -161.40
C SER A 339 -8.79 -78.31 -162.73
N GLU A 340 -8.02 -77.21 -162.73
CA GLU A 340 -7.27 -76.75 -163.91
C GLU A 340 -6.23 -77.76 -164.40
N ARG A 341 -5.51 -78.44 -163.49
CA ARG A 341 -4.52 -79.46 -163.85
C ARG A 341 -5.17 -80.73 -164.39
N GLU A 342 -6.34 -81.10 -163.88
CA GLU A 342 -7.12 -82.23 -164.41
C GLU A 342 -7.68 -81.92 -165.80
N ALA A 343 -8.18 -80.71 -166.02
CA ALA A 343 -8.63 -80.26 -167.34
C ALA A 343 -7.50 -80.29 -168.37
N LEU A 344 -6.31 -79.79 -168.03
CA LEU A 344 -5.13 -79.82 -168.90
C LEU A 344 -4.69 -81.26 -169.25
N ARG A 345 -4.74 -82.20 -168.30
CA ARG A 345 -4.42 -83.61 -168.55
C ARG A 345 -5.44 -84.29 -169.46
N ALA A 346 -6.73 -83.97 -169.29
CA ALA A 346 -7.79 -84.50 -170.15
C ALA A 346 -7.61 -84.04 -171.60
N THR A 347 -7.34 -82.74 -171.82
CA THR A 347 -7.10 -82.19 -173.17
C THR A 347 -5.86 -82.80 -173.83
N GLN A 348 -4.79 -83.05 -173.06
CA GLN A 348 -3.56 -83.65 -173.58
C GLN A 348 -3.74 -85.13 -173.95
N ALA A 349 -4.56 -85.88 -173.21
CA ALA A 349 -4.93 -87.26 -173.55
C ALA A 349 -5.78 -87.33 -174.84
N GLU A 350 -6.67 -86.36 -175.03
CA GLU A 350 -7.52 -86.26 -176.21
C GLU A 350 -6.72 -85.98 -177.50
N GLN A 351 -5.71 -85.11 -177.41
CA GLN A 351 -4.81 -84.80 -178.53
C GLN A 351 -3.95 -86.01 -178.96
N LEU A 352 -3.50 -86.84 -178.01
CA LEU A 352 -2.74 -88.06 -178.29
C LEU A 352 -3.60 -89.14 -178.99
N ALA A 353 -4.85 -89.31 -178.55
CA ALA A 353 -5.78 -90.25 -179.18
C ALA A 353 -6.15 -89.85 -180.63
N GLN A 354 -6.26 -88.54 -180.89
CA GLN A 354 -6.50 -88.01 -182.24
C GLN A 354 -5.31 -88.27 -183.18
N ALA A 355 -4.08 -88.13 -182.68
CA ALA A 355 -2.86 -88.37 -183.45
C ALA A 355 -2.67 -89.86 -183.82
N GLN A 356 -3.05 -90.78 -182.93
CA GLN A 356 -3.00 -92.23 -183.18
C GLN A 356 -4.00 -92.66 -184.26
N ARG A 357 -5.26 -92.21 -184.19
CA ARG A 357 -6.28 -92.53 -185.20
C ARG A 357 -5.89 -92.10 -186.62
N ASN A 358 -5.33 -90.89 -186.75
CA ASN A 358 -4.86 -90.37 -188.05
C ASN A 358 -3.65 -91.15 -188.61
N ALA A 359 -2.84 -91.77 -187.74
CA ALA A 359 -1.72 -92.60 -188.17
C ALA A 359 -2.21 -93.96 -188.68
N ASP A 360 -3.18 -94.58 -187.99
CA ASP A 360 -3.76 -95.87 -188.36
C ASP A 360 -4.54 -95.79 -189.68
N GLU A 361 -5.29 -94.71 -189.92
CA GLU A 361 -6.00 -94.48 -191.19
C GLU A 361 -5.05 -94.35 -192.38
N ARG A 362 -3.88 -93.71 -192.20
CA ARG A 362 -2.86 -93.59 -193.28
C ARG A 362 -2.19 -94.91 -193.61
N VAL A 363 -1.96 -95.78 -192.61
CA VAL A 363 -1.42 -97.12 -192.83
C VAL A 363 -2.45 -98.00 -193.56
N HIS A 364 -3.73 -97.90 -193.19
CA HIS A 364 -4.80 -98.65 -193.84
C HIS A 364 -4.94 -98.29 -195.34
N ALA A 365 -4.96 -96.98 -195.65
CA ALA A 365 -5.07 -96.49 -197.03
C ALA A 365 -3.86 -96.89 -197.92
N LEU A 366 -2.64 -96.93 -197.37
CA LEU A 366 -1.45 -97.37 -198.10
C LEU A 366 -1.45 -98.88 -198.37
N THR A 367 -2.05 -99.68 -197.48
CA THR A 367 -2.11 -101.13 -197.62
C THR A 367 -3.12 -101.57 -198.68
N GLU A 368 -4.27 -100.89 -198.77
CA GLU A 368 -5.26 -101.13 -199.84
C GLU A 368 -4.72 -100.76 -201.23
N ALA A 369 -4.00 -99.63 -201.35
CA ALA A 369 -3.41 -99.20 -202.63
C ALA A 369 -2.36 -100.19 -203.15
N LEU A 370 -1.59 -100.82 -202.25
CA LEU A 370 -0.58 -101.82 -202.61
C LEU A 370 -1.22 -103.12 -203.12
N ALA A 371 -2.31 -103.57 -202.49
CA ALA A 371 -3.00 -104.82 -202.83
C ALA A 371 -3.62 -104.79 -204.23
N VAL A 372 -4.20 -103.65 -204.63
CA VAL A 372 -4.82 -103.51 -205.96
C VAL A 372 -3.76 -103.43 -207.07
N ALA A 373 -2.63 -102.77 -206.82
CA ALA A 373 -1.52 -102.69 -207.78
C ALA A 373 -0.91 -104.08 -208.07
N THR A 374 -0.83 -104.96 -207.06
CA THR A 374 -0.35 -106.35 -207.24
C THR A 374 -1.32 -107.20 -208.06
N ALA A 375 -2.64 -107.05 -207.91
CA ALA A 375 -3.62 -107.82 -208.67
C ALA A 375 -3.58 -107.50 -210.19
N ALA A 376 -3.27 -106.25 -210.56
CA ALA A 376 -3.12 -105.84 -211.96
C ALA A 376 -1.87 -106.44 -212.62
N ALA A 377 -0.80 -106.69 -211.85
CA ALA A 377 0.48 -107.18 -212.37
C ALA A 377 0.50 -108.69 -212.66
N ASP A 378 -0.31 -109.49 -211.96
CA ASP A 378 -0.34 -110.95 -212.16
C ASP A 378 -1.20 -111.35 -213.37
N THR A 379 -2.21 -110.56 -213.72
CA THR A 379 -3.08 -110.88 -214.86
C THR A 379 -2.36 -110.71 -216.21
N TYR A 380 -1.48 -109.70 -216.33
CA TYR A 380 -0.64 -109.51 -217.52
C TYR A 380 0.44 -110.59 -217.70
N ARG A 381 0.85 -111.25 -216.60
CA ARG A 381 1.89 -112.29 -216.64
C ARG A 381 1.38 -113.61 -217.22
N GLY A 382 0.08 -113.90 -217.08
CA GLY A 382 -0.55 -115.09 -217.65
C GLY A 382 -0.66 -115.05 -219.19
N GLN A 383 -0.93 -113.87 -219.77
CA GLN A 383 -1.13 -113.71 -221.22
C GLN A 383 0.16 -113.91 -222.05
N LEU A 384 1.34 -113.86 -221.43
CA LEU A 384 2.64 -114.01 -222.11
C LEU A 384 3.16 -115.46 -222.14
N ALA A 385 2.66 -116.36 -221.28
CA ALA A 385 3.18 -117.72 -221.19
C ALA A 385 2.66 -118.64 -222.31
N GLU A 386 1.39 -118.56 -222.69
CA GLU A 386 0.82 -119.49 -223.69
C GLU A 386 1.23 -119.17 -225.13
N LEU A 387 1.59 -117.91 -225.44
CA LEU A 387 2.17 -117.56 -226.75
C LEU A 387 3.59 -118.15 -226.96
N SER A 388 4.27 -118.61 -225.90
CA SER A 388 5.63 -119.15 -225.97
C SER A 388 5.70 -120.66 -226.24
N ALA A 389 4.61 -121.41 -226.05
CA ALA A 389 4.58 -122.88 -226.19
C ALA A 389 4.14 -123.36 -227.59
N ALA A 390 4.11 -122.48 -228.59
CA ALA A 390 3.81 -122.83 -229.98
C ALA A 390 5.07 -123.08 -230.86
N ARG A 391 6.31 -122.94 -230.35
CA ARG A 391 7.47 -122.71 -231.26
C ARG A 391 8.65 -123.70 -231.21
N THR A 392 8.64 -124.74 -230.37
CA THR A 392 9.87 -125.55 -230.18
C THR A 392 9.72 -127.02 -230.59
N LYS A 393 10.00 -127.26 -231.87
CA LYS A 393 10.58 -128.49 -232.50
C LYS A 393 9.60 -129.67 -232.76
N ARG A 394 9.37 -130.23 -233.96
CA ARG A 394 9.94 -130.16 -235.34
C ARG A 394 11.43 -129.84 -235.45
N SER A 395 12.23 -130.90 -235.54
CA SER A 395 13.67 -131.03 -235.88
C SER A 395 14.61 -131.43 -234.73
N ASN A 396 14.72 -132.75 -234.50
CA ASN A 396 15.87 -133.54 -234.97
C ASN A 396 15.64 -135.05 -234.78
N SER A 397 15.79 -135.78 -235.90
CA SER A 397 15.79 -137.23 -236.16
C SER A 397 14.52 -138.04 -235.95
#